data_AF-A0A7S3F5S4-F1
#
_entry.id   AF-A0A7S3F5S4-F1
#
_cell.length_a   1.000
_cell.length_b   1.000
_cell.length_c   1.000
_cell.angle_alpha   90.00
_cell.angle_beta   90.00
_cell.angle_gamma   90.00
#
_symmetry.space_group_name_H-M   'P 1'
#
loop_
_entity.id
_entity.type
_entity.pdbx_description
1 polymer ?
#
loop_
_entity_poly.entity_id
_entity_poly.type
_entity_poly.pdbx_seq_one_letter_code
_entity_poly.pdbx_strand_id
1 'polypeptide(L)'
;IASPRCRVARARSPRHACATSGCGPLRALRAAASPGRGPSTRGWGGLSLAVSKRSCRSVAGGTMFRKASQAEEKSRNKLGGGDVKKLRSELAKQLPALSSSALDRLVPKKADVTVVKCANKALVYLVGEPAQPIFFDPDGRGGLFPTVYVLWEVEGLLPSMPTHSEVSPRVLGGADFMLPGLKLGVRGAAQLGEWERGDKRCITIPENPYPFAVGP
;
A
#
# COMPACT_ATOMS: atom_id res chain seq x y z
N ILE A 1 -31.79 -34.72 -21.33
CA ILE A 1 -32.01 -33.28 -21.05
C ILE A 1 -30.64 -32.63 -21.09
N ALA A 2 -30.28 -32.12 -22.27
CA ALA A 2 -28.96 -31.60 -22.59
C ALA A 2 -28.98 -30.07 -22.53
N SER A 3 -28.06 -29.48 -21.77
CA SER A 3 -27.90 -28.03 -21.66
C SER A 3 -26.64 -27.59 -22.42
N PRO A 4 -26.66 -26.44 -23.13
CA PRO A 4 -25.72 -26.17 -24.20
C PRO A 4 -24.47 -25.40 -23.75
N ARG A 5 -23.34 -25.73 -24.39
CA ARG A 5 -22.03 -25.09 -24.26
C ARG A 5 -22.09 -23.64 -24.74
N CYS A 6 -21.74 -22.69 -23.86
CA CYS A 6 -21.57 -21.29 -24.21
C CYS A 6 -20.23 -21.09 -24.95
N ARG A 7 -20.30 -20.65 -26.21
CA ARG A 7 -19.17 -20.35 -27.10
C ARG A 7 -18.81 -18.87 -26.93
N VAL A 8 -17.63 -18.57 -26.38
CA VAL A 8 -17.11 -17.19 -26.35
C VAL A 8 -16.42 -16.88 -27.68
N ALA A 9 -17.01 -15.96 -28.44
CA ALA A 9 -16.51 -15.48 -29.71
C ALA A 9 -15.29 -14.56 -29.52
N ARG A 10 -14.22 -14.82 -30.29
CA ARG A 10 -13.04 -13.96 -30.40
C ARG A 10 -13.39 -12.71 -31.22
N ALA A 11 -13.34 -11.53 -30.61
CA ALA A 11 -13.40 -10.26 -31.33
C ALA A 11 -12.01 -9.91 -31.90
N ARG A 12 -11.97 -9.66 -33.22
CA ARG A 12 -10.81 -9.21 -33.99
C ARG A 12 -10.61 -7.70 -33.83
N SER A 13 -9.37 -7.27 -33.64
CA SER A 13 -8.95 -5.87 -33.73
C SER A 13 -9.00 -5.37 -35.18
N PRO A 14 -9.43 -4.12 -35.45
CA PRO A 14 -9.16 -3.46 -36.73
C PRO A 14 -7.86 -2.63 -36.65
N ARG A 15 -7.04 -2.78 -37.69
CA ARG A 15 -5.90 -1.92 -38.00
C ARG A 15 -6.37 -0.79 -38.96
N HIS A 16 -5.59 0.29 -38.93
CA HIS A 16 -5.40 1.33 -39.96
C HIS A 16 -6.46 2.43 -40.10
N ALA A 17 -6.02 3.68 -39.93
CA ALA A 17 -6.17 4.72 -40.96
C ALA A 17 -5.18 5.87 -40.71
N CYS A 18 -4.24 6.01 -41.64
CA CYS A 18 -3.41 7.18 -41.89
C CYS A 18 -4.28 8.22 -42.63
N ALA A 19 -4.22 9.49 -42.24
CA ALA A 19 -4.83 10.58 -43.02
C ALA A 19 -3.95 11.84 -42.95
N THR A 20 -3.36 12.13 -44.11
CA THR A 20 -2.64 13.33 -44.50
C THR A 20 -3.59 14.44 -44.95
N SER A 21 -3.30 15.69 -44.58
CA SER A 21 -3.53 16.97 -45.31
C SER A 21 -3.46 18.11 -44.28
N GLY A 22 -2.88 19.29 -44.49
CA GLY A 22 -2.34 19.98 -45.66
C GLY A 22 -2.60 21.49 -45.49
N CYS A 23 -1.64 22.33 -45.95
CA CYS A 23 -1.65 23.82 -46.00
C CYS A 23 -1.46 24.56 -44.66
N GLY A 24 -0.44 25.39 -44.40
CA GLY A 24 0.47 26.23 -45.19
C GLY A 24 0.49 27.66 -44.55
N PRO A 25 1.26 28.66 -44.99
CA PRO A 25 2.59 28.70 -45.60
C PRO A 25 3.57 29.61 -44.80
N LEU A 26 4.86 29.63 -45.18
CA LEU A 26 5.62 30.85 -45.55
C LEU A 26 7.13 30.73 -45.31
N ARG A 27 7.84 31.08 -46.40
CA ARG A 27 9.16 31.70 -46.51
C ARG A 27 10.40 30.85 -46.26
N ALA A 28 10.94 30.46 -47.42
CA ALA A 28 12.32 30.18 -47.70
C ALA A 28 13.30 31.24 -47.17
N LEU A 29 14.41 30.77 -46.59
CA LEU A 29 15.71 31.36 -46.79
C LEU A 29 16.75 30.24 -46.89
N ARG A 30 17.37 30.16 -48.07
CA ARG A 30 18.57 29.37 -48.36
C ARG A 30 19.74 29.92 -47.53
N ALA A 31 20.50 29.04 -46.89
CA ALA A 31 21.89 29.29 -46.56
C ALA A 31 22.69 27.99 -46.72
N ALA A 32 23.88 28.14 -47.28
CA ALA A 32 24.68 27.13 -47.94
C ALA A 32 25.26 26.05 -47.00
N ALA A 33 25.43 24.85 -47.56
CA ALA A 33 26.21 23.76 -46.99
C ALA A 33 27.70 23.95 -47.30
N SER A 34 28.58 23.64 -46.33
CA SER A 34 29.92 23.05 -46.51
C SER A 34 30.62 22.81 -45.16
N PRO A 35 31.60 21.90 -45.06
CA PRO A 35 31.48 20.73 -44.19
C PRO A 35 32.55 20.62 -43.08
N GLY A 36 32.27 19.73 -42.11
CA GLY A 36 33.29 18.92 -41.45
C GLY A 36 33.91 19.46 -40.14
N ARG A 37 33.50 18.86 -39.01
CA ARG A 37 34.41 18.43 -37.93
C ARG A 37 33.68 17.50 -36.95
N GLY A 38 34.39 16.48 -36.47
CA GLY A 38 33.89 15.29 -35.79
C GLY A 38 33.28 15.47 -34.39
N PRO A 39 32.97 14.35 -33.70
CA PRO A 39 32.01 14.32 -32.62
C PRO A 39 32.64 14.71 -31.28
N SER A 40 32.15 15.77 -30.65
CA SER A 40 32.39 16.02 -29.22
C SER A 40 31.28 15.34 -28.40
N THR A 41 31.69 14.41 -27.57
CA THR A 41 30.91 13.74 -26.53
C THR A 41 30.21 14.76 -25.64
N ARG A 42 28.88 14.88 -25.83
CA ARG A 42 28.03 15.61 -24.89
C ARG A 42 27.95 14.80 -23.60
N GLY A 43 28.65 15.30 -22.59
CA GLY A 43 28.50 14.90 -21.21
C GLY A 43 27.03 14.91 -20.85
N TRP A 44 26.53 13.75 -20.44
CA TRP A 44 25.23 13.63 -19.81
C TRP A 44 25.26 14.49 -18.56
N GLY A 45 24.44 15.54 -18.55
CA GLY A 45 24.09 16.25 -17.33
C GLY A 45 23.54 15.23 -16.35
N GLY A 46 24.35 14.91 -15.35
CA GLY A 46 23.95 14.06 -14.25
C GLY A 46 22.84 14.78 -13.47
N LEU A 47 21.59 14.36 -13.70
CA LEU A 47 20.58 14.44 -12.65
C LEU A 47 21.08 13.56 -11.52
N SER A 48 21.82 14.17 -10.59
CA SER A 48 22.11 13.61 -9.29
C SER A 48 20.76 13.46 -8.59
N LEU A 49 20.18 12.26 -8.63
CA LEU A 49 19.20 11.87 -7.62
C LEU A 49 19.96 11.93 -6.30
N ALA A 50 19.78 13.03 -5.58
CA ALA A 50 20.18 13.17 -4.20
C ALA A 50 19.37 12.13 -3.40
N VAL A 51 19.91 10.92 -3.28
CA VAL A 51 19.45 9.96 -2.28
C VAL A 51 19.75 10.61 -0.94
N SER A 52 18.71 11.24 -0.38
CA SER A 52 18.74 11.80 0.97
C SER A 52 19.15 10.68 1.93
N LYS A 53 20.41 10.72 2.39
CA LYS A 53 20.93 9.93 3.50
C LYS A 53 20.29 10.42 4.80
N ARG A 54 18.97 10.30 4.93
CA ARG A 54 18.32 10.40 6.23
C ARG A 54 18.50 9.05 6.91
N SER A 55 19.33 9.08 7.96
CA SER A 55 19.59 8.01 8.91
C SER A 55 18.40 7.05 9.03
N CYS A 56 18.57 5.86 8.44
CA CYS A 56 17.69 4.72 8.60
C CYS A 56 17.74 4.24 10.06
N ARG A 57 17.08 4.93 10.98
CA ARG A 57 16.89 4.42 12.35
C ARG A 57 16.06 3.15 12.20
N SER A 58 16.68 1.97 12.39
CA SER A 58 15.99 0.69 12.31
C SER A 58 14.81 0.74 13.27
N VAL A 59 13.61 0.53 12.74
CA VAL A 59 12.53 0.03 13.59
C VAL A 59 13.06 -1.34 14.01
N ALA A 60 13.41 -1.49 15.29
CA ALA A 60 13.97 -2.74 15.79
C ALA A 60 12.93 -3.84 15.54
N GLY A 61 13.17 -4.64 14.50
CA GLY A 61 12.25 -5.64 13.98
C GLY A 61 12.12 -6.82 14.92
N GLY A 62 11.29 -6.67 15.96
CA GLY A 62 10.73 -7.80 16.68
C GLY A 62 9.50 -8.33 15.93
N THR A 63 9.41 -9.65 15.73
CA THR A 63 8.17 -10.26 15.23
C THR A 63 7.03 -10.00 16.23
N MET A 64 5.98 -9.28 15.81
CA MET A 64 4.98 -8.73 16.74
C MET A 64 4.02 -9.77 17.33
N PHE A 65 3.56 -10.73 16.52
CA PHE A 65 2.52 -11.70 16.88
C PHE A 65 2.81 -13.12 16.36
N ARG A 66 4.09 -13.49 16.20
CA ARG A 66 4.46 -14.82 15.66
C ARG A 66 4.27 -15.93 16.69
N LYS A 67 4.52 -15.66 17.96
CA LYS A 67 4.40 -16.63 19.05
C LYS A 67 3.12 -16.36 19.84
N ALA A 68 2.40 -17.40 20.22
CA ALA A 68 1.19 -17.29 21.03
C ALA A 68 1.44 -16.55 22.37
N SER A 69 2.61 -16.75 22.98
CA SER A 69 3.01 -16.04 24.21
C SER A 69 3.17 -14.53 24.04
N GLN A 70 3.31 -14.03 22.81
CA GLN A 70 3.37 -12.58 22.52
C GLN A 70 1.97 -11.97 22.43
N ALA A 71 0.98 -12.76 22.01
CA ALA A 71 -0.42 -12.38 21.91
C ALA A 71 -1.19 -12.57 23.23
N GLU A 72 -0.55 -13.11 24.27
CA GLU A 72 -1.16 -13.24 25.59
C GLU A 72 -1.53 -11.87 26.17
N GLU A 73 -2.77 -11.79 26.65
CA GLU A 73 -3.35 -10.61 27.25
C GLU A 73 -2.80 -10.41 28.66
N LYS A 74 -2.13 -9.28 28.90
CA LYS A 74 -1.68 -8.88 30.24
C LYS A 74 -2.73 -8.06 30.99
N SER A 75 -3.49 -7.23 30.28
CA SER A 75 -4.52 -6.39 30.89
C SER A 75 -5.58 -5.96 29.89
N ARG A 76 -6.84 -5.98 30.33
CA ARG A 76 -8.01 -5.52 29.58
C ARG A 76 -8.58 -4.25 30.17
N ASN A 77 -8.65 -3.16 29.39
CA ASN A 77 -9.19 -1.89 29.84
C ASN A 77 -10.29 -1.39 28.89
N LYS A 78 -11.49 -1.12 29.42
CA LYS A 78 -12.55 -0.48 28.65
C LYS A 78 -12.26 1.02 28.51
N LEU A 79 -12.29 1.55 27.29
CA LEU A 79 -12.05 2.97 27.05
C LEU A 79 -13.32 3.78 27.31
N GLY A 80 -13.14 4.94 27.93
CA GLY A 80 -14.19 5.94 28.09
C GLY A 80 -14.52 6.64 26.77
N GLY A 81 -15.73 7.18 26.65
CA GLY A 81 -16.18 7.86 25.42
C GLY A 81 -15.31 9.05 24.99
N GLY A 82 -14.60 9.69 25.93
CA GLY A 82 -13.62 10.74 25.63
C GLY A 82 -12.42 10.23 24.84
N ASP A 83 -11.89 9.07 25.22
CA ASP A 83 -10.73 8.47 24.55
C ASP A 83 -11.11 7.84 23.21
N VAL A 84 -12.34 7.33 23.08
CA VAL A 84 -12.89 6.90 21.78
C VAL A 84 -12.94 8.06 20.78
N LYS A 85 -13.30 9.28 21.22
CA LYS A 85 -13.28 10.47 20.35
C LYS A 85 -11.86 10.83 19.91
N LYS A 86 -10.88 10.74 20.82
CA LYS A 86 -9.46 10.95 20.48
C LYS A 86 -8.97 9.92 19.47
N LEU A 87 -9.31 8.64 19.69
CA LEU A 87 -8.95 7.55 18.80
C LEU A 87 -9.50 7.78 17.38
N ARG A 88 -10.78 8.17 17.24
CA ARG A 88 -11.36 8.53 15.93
C ARG A 88 -10.63 9.69 15.27
N SER A 89 -10.27 10.73 16.03
CA SER A 89 -9.53 11.86 15.49
C SER A 89 -8.14 11.44 15.01
N GLU A 90 -7.48 10.51 15.69
CA GLU A 90 -6.16 10.03 15.29
C GLU A 90 -6.24 9.14 14.04
N LEU A 91 -7.25 8.27 13.97
CA LEU A 91 -7.50 7.44 12.78
C LEU A 91 -7.75 8.30 11.54
N ALA A 92 -8.56 9.36 11.66
CA ALA A 92 -8.84 10.27 10.56
C ALA A 92 -7.59 11.05 10.08
N LYS A 93 -6.62 11.30 10.98
CA LYS A 93 -5.35 11.95 10.62
C LYS A 93 -4.37 10.98 9.95
N GLN A 94 -4.26 9.77 10.50
CA GLN A 94 -3.26 8.80 10.06
C GLN A 94 -3.67 8.02 8.80
N LEU A 95 -4.98 7.90 8.56
CA LEU A 95 -5.53 7.15 7.45
C LEU A 95 -6.51 8.05 6.69
N PRO A 96 -6.02 8.96 5.82
CA PRO A 96 -6.88 9.87 5.06
C PRO A 96 -7.77 9.13 4.05
N ALA A 97 -7.41 7.90 3.68
CA ALA A 97 -8.22 7.02 2.83
C ALA A 97 -9.44 6.45 3.57
N LEU A 98 -9.51 6.54 4.90
CA LEU A 98 -10.67 6.10 5.69
C LEU A 98 -11.78 7.15 5.58
N SER A 99 -12.84 6.81 4.84
CA SER A 99 -14.04 7.64 4.79
C SER A 99 -14.72 7.73 6.17
N SER A 100 -15.39 8.86 6.43
CA SER A 100 -16.15 9.05 7.68
C SER A 100 -17.24 7.99 7.88
N SER A 101 -17.82 7.49 6.78
CA SER A 101 -18.80 6.40 6.80
C SER A 101 -18.18 5.05 7.17
N ALA A 102 -16.96 4.75 6.70
CA ALA A 102 -16.24 3.54 7.10
C ALA A 102 -15.79 3.62 8.57
N LEU A 103 -15.38 4.79 9.05
CA LEU A 103 -15.07 5.00 10.48
C LEU A 103 -16.27 4.75 11.39
N ASP A 104 -17.47 5.19 10.99
CA ASP A 104 -18.70 4.97 11.78
C ASP A 104 -19.13 3.48 11.77
N ARG A 105 -18.80 2.74 10.70
CA ARG A 105 -19.02 1.27 10.62
C ARG A 105 -18.04 0.50 11.51
N LEU A 106 -16.75 0.81 11.42
CA LEU A 106 -15.70 0.14 12.19
C LEU A 106 -15.78 0.50 13.68
N VAL A 107 -15.93 1.78 14.00
CA VAL A 107 -16.00 2.25 15.38
C VAL A 107 -17.28 3.06 15.58
N PRO A 108 -18.42 2.42 15.92
CA PRO A 108 -19.67 3.11 16.18
C PRO A 108 -19.61 4.04 17.39
N LYS A 109 -20.27 5.20 17.34
CA LYS A 109 -20.23 6.24 18.41
C LYS A 109 -20.64 5.76 19.80
N LYS A 110 -21.45 4.70 19.86
CA LYS A 110 -21.96 4.08 21.08
C LYS A 110 -21.33 2.71 21.38
N ALA A 111 -20.41 2.23 20.54
CA ALA A 111 -19.81 0.92 20.75
C ALA A 111 -18.80 0.96 21.90
N ASP A 112 -18.78 -0.14 22.65
CA ASP A 112 -17.80 -0.38 23.68
C ASP A 112 -16.45 -0.70 23.03
N VAL A 113 -15.46 0.15 23.28
CA VAL A 113 -14.08 -0.05 22.82
C VAL A 113 -13.26 -0.54 23.99
N THR A 114 -12.58 -1.67 23.81
CA THR A 114 -11.71 -2.28 24.81
C THR A 114 -10.29 -2.31 24.29
N VAL A 115 -9.33 -1.86 25.11
CA VAL A 115 -7.90 -1.95 24.83
C VAL A 115 -7.33 -3.12 25.59
N VAL A 116 -6.72 -4.03 24.85
CA VAL A 116 -5.96 -5.15 25.37
C VAL A 116 -4.49 -4.82 25.27
N LYS A 117 -3.77 -4.91 26.40
CA LYS A 117 -2.32 -4.80 26.41
C LYS A 117 -1.72 -6.18 26.33
N CYS A 118 -0.96 -6.43 25.27
CA CYS A 118 -0.31 -7.71 25.05
C CYS A 118 1.02 -7.82 25.80
N ALA A 119 1.53 -9.05 25.90
CA ALA A 119 2.82 -9.32 26.52
C ALA A 119 3.98 -8.54 25.88
N ASN A 120 3.88 -8.31 24.57
CA ASN A 120 4.83 -7.57 23.74
C ASN A 120 4.72 -6.03 23.85
N LYS A 121 4.00 -5.50 24.84
CA LYS A 121 3.70 -4.05 25.01
C LYS A 121 2.81 -3.43 23.92
N ALA A 122 2.52 -4.17 22.85
CA ALA A 122 1.52 -3.80 21.86
C ALA A 122 0.14 -3.61 22.50
N LEU A 123 -0.62 -2.65 21.98
CA LEU A 123 -2.00 -2.37 22.34
C LEU A 123 -2.90 -2.82 21.21
N VAL A 124 -3.91 -3.62 21.50
CA VAL A 124 -4.91 -4.06 20.53
C VAL A 124 -6.25 -3.44 20.91
N TYR A 125 -6.88 -2.77 19.95
CA TYR A 125 -8.18 -2.13 20.10
C TYR A 125 -9.26 -3.08 19.58
N LEU A 126 -10.06 -3.58 20.52
CA LEU A 126 -11.24 -4.38 20.26
C LEU A 126 -12.47 -3.49 20.28
N VAL A 127 -13.42 -3.71 19.37
CA VAL A 127 -14.67 -2.93 19.30
C VAL A 127 -15.86 -3.87 19.26
N GLY A 128 -16.90 -3.51 20.01
CA GLY A 128 -18.19 -4.18 19.99
C GLY A 128 -18.25 -5.48 20.80
N GLU A 129 -19.40 -6.14 20.69
CA GLU A 129 -19.69 -7.46 21.26
C GLU A 129 -20.35 -8.29 20.15
N PRO A 130 -19.69 -9.33 19.59
CA PRO A 130 -18.40 -9.90 20.00
C PRO A 130 -17.21 -8.96 19.74
N ALA A 131 -16.19 -9.06 20.60
CA ALA A 131 -15.04 -8.16 20.57
C ALA A 131 -14.14 -8.45 19.35
N GLN A 132 -14.24 -7.63 18.30
CA GLN A 132 -13.45 -7.77 17.08
C GLN A 132 -12.20 -6.87 17.10
N PRO A 133 -11.00 -7.38 16.77
CA PRO A 133 -9.78 -6.58 16.71
C PRO A 133 -9.74 -5.74 15.45
N ILE A 134 -9.80 -4.42 15.63
CA ILE A 134 -9.85 -3.47 14.51
C ILE A 134 -8.49 -2.81 14.28
N PHE A 135 -7.87 -2.32 15.34
CA PHE A 135 -6.57 -1.64 15.26
C PHE A 135 -5.60 -2.21 16.27
N PHE A 136 -4.31 -2.04 15.97
CA PHE A 136 -3.25 -2.31 16.93
C PHE A 136 -2.17 -1.24 16.86
N ASP A 137 -1.55 -0.96 17.99
CA ASP A 137 -0.35 -0.13 18.10
C ASP A 137 0.78 -1.03 18.61
N PRO A 138 1.83 -1.27 17.83
CA PRO A 138 2.89 -2.18 18.21
C PRO A 138 3.77 -1.66 19.35
N ASP A 139 3.98 -0.34 19.41
CA ASP A 139 4.93 0.29 20.32
C ASP A 139 4.26 1.11 21.43
N GLY A 140 2.93 1.31 21.34
CA GLY A 140 2.17 2.18 22.23
C GLY A 140 2.55 3.66 22.08
N ARG A 141 3.16 4.03 20.94
CA ARG A 141 3.64 5.40 20.65
C ARG A 141 2.70 6.18 19.74
N GLY A 142 1.48 5.67 19.53
CA GLY A 142 0.49 6.27 18.63
C GLY A 142 0.63 5.81 17.18
N GLY A 143 1.36 4.74 16.88
CA GLY A 143 1.48 4.20 15.53
C GLY A 143 0.35 3.23 15.22
N LEU A 144 -0.86 3.72 14.93
CA LEU A 144 -2.03 2.84 14.72
C LEU A 144 -1.95 2.12 13.38
N PHE A 145 -1.98 0.78 13.42
CA PHE A 145 -2.08 -0.08 12.24
C PHE A 145 -3.47 -0.74 12.20
N PRO A 146 -4.11 -0.79 11.02
CA PRO A 146 -5.31 -1.60 10.84
C PRO A 146 -4.95 -3.09 10.88
N THR A 147 -5.83 -3.90 11.45
CA THR A 147 -5.71 -5.36 11.35
C THR A 147 -5.99 -5.83 9.92
N VAL A 148 -5.53 -7.03 9.61
CA VAL A 148 -5.78 -7.67 8.30
C VAL A 148 -7.29 -7.81 8.04
N TYR A 149 -8.09 -8.06 9.08
CA TYR A 149 -9.56 -8.14 8.97
C TYR A 149 -10.18 -6.83 8.50
N VAL A 150 -9.72 -5.69 9.01
CA VAL A 150 -10.23 -4.38 8.59
C VAL A 150 -9.89 -4.09 7.13
N LEU A 151 -8.72 -4.51 6.68
CA LEU A 151 -8.32 -4.37 5.27
C LEU A 151 -9.15 -5.25 4.33
N TRP A 152 -9.76 -6.32 4.83
CA TRP A 152 -10.68 -7.16 4.05
C TRP A 152 -12.08 -6.55 3.97
N GLU A 153 -12.50 -5.84 5.01
CA GLU A 153 -13.78 -5.10 5.01
C GLU A 153 -13.71 -3.82 4.19
N VAL A 154 -12.57 -3.12 4.23
CA VAL A 154 -12.34 -1.84 3.54
C VAL A 154 -11.14 -1.97 2.60
N GLU A 155 -11.43 -2.28 1.35
CA GLU A 155 -10.44 -2.30 0.28
C GLU A 155 -9.88 -0.89 0.03
N GLY A 156 -8.58 -0.81 -0.30
CA GLY A 156 -7.93 0.46 -0.64
C GLY A 156 -7.59 1.37 0.56
N LEU A 157 -7.70 0.86 1.79
CA LEU A 157 -7.32 1.63 2.98
C LEU A 157 -5.83 1.98 3.04
N LEU A 158 -4.97 1.04 2.62
CA LEU A 158 -3.52 1.23 2.55
C LEU A 158 -3.03 0.99 1.12
N PRO A 159 -1.96 1.67 0.68
CA PRO A 159 -1.29 1.36 -0.57
C PRO A 159 -0.80 -0.09 -0.58
N SER A 160 -1.09 -0.82 -1.66
CA SER A 160 -0.74 -2.23 -1.79
C SER A 160 0.62 -2.45 -2.46
N MET A 161 1.36 -3.43 -1.96
CA MET A 161 2.59 -3.95 -2.54
C MET A 161 2.34 -5.34 -3.12
N PRO A 162 2.25 -5.47 -4.46
CA PRO A 162 2.03 -6.76 -5.10
C PRO A 162 3.29 -7.63 -5.01
N THR A 163 3.13 -8.89 -4.59
CA THR A 163 4.24 -9.84 -4.43
C THR A 163 4.18 -11.02 -5.38
N HIS A 164 5.30 -11.74 -5.47
CA HIS A 164 5.31 -13.08 -6.07
C HIS A 164 4.69 -14.11 -5.13
N SER A 165 4.02 -15.12 -5.69
CA SER A 165 3.35 -16.18 -4.93
C SER A 165 4.34 -16.98 -4.07
N GLU A 166 5.59 -17.13 -4.51
CA GLU A 166 6.68 -17.84 -3.80
C GLU A 166 7.11 -17.18 -2.48
N VAL A 167 6.86 -15.87 -2.34
CA VAL A 167 7.27 -15.09 -1.15
C VAL A 167 6.21 -15.14 -0.06
N SER A 168 4.96 -15.43 -0.43
CA SER A 168 3.83 -15.50 0.50
C SER A 168 4.03 -16.43 1.71
N PRO A 169 4.53 -17.69 1.60
CA PRO A 169 4.73 -18.54 2.78
C PRO A 169 5.79 -17.98 3.74
N ARG A 170 6.79 -17.23 3.25
CA ARG A 170 7.82 -16.64 4.10
C ARG A 170 7.27 -15.49 4.93
N VAL A 171 6.47 -14.63 4.30
CA VAL A 171 5.82 -13.49 4.97
C VAL A 171 4.76 -13.98 5.96
N LEU A 172 3.97 -15.00 5.59
CA LEU A 172 3.04 -15.66 6.52
C LEU A 172 3.76 -16.31 7.71
N GLY A 173 5.00 -16.77 7.50
CA GLY A 173 5.89 -17.24 8.57
C GLY A 173 6.42 -16.14 9.51
N GLY A 174 6.06 -14.88 9.25
CA GLY A 174 6.49 -13.70 10.00
C GLY A 174 7.87 -13.17 9.60
N ALA A 175 8.34 -13.47 8.39
CA ALA A 175 9.57 -12.89 7.86
C ALA A 175 9.32 -11.48 7.30
N ASP A 176 10.37 -10.66 7.29
CA ASP A 176 10.33 -9.33 6.68
C ASP A 176 10.16 -9.42 5.16
N PHE A 177 9.42 -8.48 4.59
CA PHE A 177 9.24 -8.38 3.15
C PHE A 177 10.45 -7.70 2.51
N MET A 178 11.21 -8.47 1.72
CA MET A 178 12.40 -7.99 1.04
C MET A 178 12.05 -7.50 -0.36
N LEU A 179 12.71 -6.42 -0.80
CA LEU A 179 12.49 -5.79 -2.12
C LEU A 179 12.52 -6.76 -3.33
N PRO A 180 13.37 -7.82 -3.38
CA PRO A 180 13.32 -8.78 -4.49
C PRO A 180 11.98 -9.52 -4.65
N GLY A 181 11.15 -9.56 -3.60
CA GLY A 181 9.84 -10.18 -3.64
C GLY A 181 8.73 -9.32 -4.25
N LEU A 182 9.05 -8.08 -4.62
CA LEU A 182 8.11 -7.11 -5.17
C LEU A 182 7.90 -7.32 -6.67
N LYS A 183 6.65 -7.56 -7.06
CA LYS A 183 6.28 -7.77 -8.46
C LYS A 183 5.91 -6.44 -9.09
N LEU A 184 6.84 -5.84 -9.82
CA LEU A 184 6.57 -4.63 -10.58
C LEU A 184 5.79 -4.96 -11.87
N GLY A 185 4.68 -4.26 -12.10
CA GLY A 185 3.94 -4.36 -13.36
C GLY A 185 4.62 -3.61 -14.51
N VAL A 186 3.89 -3.45 -15.62
CA VAL A 186 4.36 -2.75 -16.84
C VAL A 186 4.76 -1.30 -16.56
N ARG A 187 4.19 -0.69 -15.51
CA ARG A 187 4.51 0.69 -15.07
C ARG A 187 5.74 0.77 -14.16
N GLY A 188 6.41 -0.35 -13.87
CA GLY A 188 7.60 -0.41 -13.04
C GLY A 188 7.37 0.17 -11.64
N ALA A 189 8.38 0.84 -11.10
CA ALA A 189 8.33 1.46 -9.78
C ALA A 189 7.25 2.57 -9.67
N ALA A 190 6.83 3.18 -10.78
CA ALA A 190 5.79 4.21 -10.77
C ALA A 190 4.42 3.69 -10.29
N GLN A 191 4.19 2.37 -10.32
CA GLN A 191 2.98 1.76 -9.79
C GLN A 191 2.85 1.90 -8.25
N LEU A 192 3.97 2.00 -7.55
CA LEU A 192 3.99 2.06 -6.08
C LEU A 192 3.81 3.50 -5.54
N GLY A 193 3.91 4.49 -6.43
CA GLY A 193 3.98 5.90 -6.05
C GLY A 193 5.27 6.25 -5.32
N GLU A 194 5.36 7.49 -4.86
CA GLU A 194 6.39 7.91 -3.92
C GLU A 194 6.00 7.46 -2.51
N TRP A 195 7.01 7.05 -1.73
CA TRP A 195 6.85 6.65 -0.33
C TRP A 195 8.08 7.02 0.48
N GLU A 196 7.85 7.23 1.76
CA GLU A 196 8.90 7.41 2.74
C GLU A 196 9.00 6.19 3.65
N ARG A 197 10.17 6.04 4.28
CA ARG A 197 10.40 5.01 5.28
C ARG A 197 9.44 5.22 6.45
N GLY A 198 8.62 4.22 6.77
CA GLY A 198 7.63 4.31 7.84
C GLY A 198 6.19 4.46 7.34
N ASP A 199 6.00 4.58 6.02
CA ASP A 199 4.67 4.63 5.41
C ASP A 199 3.98 3.27 5.51
N LYS A 200 2.79 3.28 6.12
CA LYS A 200 2.00 2.06 6.33
C LYS A 200 1.50 1.51 5.00
N ARG A 201 1.79 0.24 4.74
CA ARG A 201 1.38 -0.45 3.51
C ARG A 201 0.92 -1.86 3.78
N CYS A 202 0.16 -2.38 2.83
CA CYS A 202 -0.32 -3.75 2.85
C CYS A 202 0.33 -4.57 1.73
N ILE A 203 0.44 -5.87 1.96
CA ILE A 203 1.03 -6.81 1.02
C ILE A 203 -0.10 -7.62 0.38
N THR A 204 -0.13 -7.65 -0.95
CA THR A 204 -1.14 -8.34 -1.74
C THR A 204 -0.50 -9.28 -2.76
N ILE A 205 -1.26 -10.27 -3.19
CA ILE A 205 -0.87 -11.20 -4.25
C ILE A 205 -1.76 -10.89 -5.45
N PRO A 206 -1.26 -10.75 -6.69
CA PRO A 206 -2.09 -10.44 -7.85
C PRO A 206 -3.26 -11.41 -8.06
N GLU A 207 -3.08 -12.65 -7.62
CA GLU A 207 -4.10 -13.71 -7.70
C GLU A 207 -5.14 -13.62 -6.57
N ASN A 208 -4.91 -12.85 -5.50
CA ASN A 208 -5.81 -12.68 -4.36
C ASN A 208 -6.04 -11.18 -4.02
N PRO A 209 -7.27 -10.65 -4.15
CA PRO A 209 -7.55 -9.25 -3.84
C PRO A 209 -7.37 -8.92 -2.35
N TYR A 210 -7.40 -9.91 -1.46
CA TYR A 210 -7.30 -9.70 -0.02
C TYR A 210 -5.84 -9.59 0.45
N PRO A 211 -5.45 -8.48 1.11
CA PRO A 211 -4.12 -8.33 1.67
C PRO A 211 -3.90 -9.27 2.85
N PHE A 212 -2.71 -9.84 2.99
CA PHE A 212 -2.43 -10.86 4.01
C PHE A 212 -1.43 -10.40 5.08
N ALA A 213 -0.73 -9.28 4.85
CA ALA A 213 0.22 -8.72 5.79
C ALA A 213 0.21 -7.18 5.74
N VAL A 214 0.61 -6.57 6.86
CA VAL A 214 0.71 -5.12 7.05
C VAL A 214 2.06 -4.76 7.64
N GLY A 215 2.62 -3.62 7.23
CA GLY A 215 3.90 -3.15 7.73
C GLY A 215 4.15 -1.67 7.43
N PRO A 216 5.14 -1.07 8.11
CA PRO A 216 5.67 0.28 7.82
C PRO A 216 6.73 0.30 6.71
#